data_AF-A0A8T0L754-F1
#
_entry.id   AF-A0A8T0L754-F1
#
_cell.length_a   1.000
_cell.length_b   1.000
_cell.length_c   1.000
_cell.angle_alpha   90.00
_cell.angle_beta   90.00
_cell.angle_gamma   90.00
#
_symmetry.space_group_name_H-M   'P 1'
#
loop_
_entity.id
_entity.type
_entity.pdbx_description
1 polymer ?
#
loop_
_entity_poly.entity_id
_entity_poly.type
_entity_poly.pdbx_seq_one_letter_code
_entity_poly.pdbx_strand_id
1 'polypeptide(L)'
;MHSSHLLLEEPIRMVSILEPSKASFFPAMTKIVGTLGPKSRSVEVISACLKAGMSVARFDFSWGDPEYHQETLENLKTAIKSTKKLCAVMLDTVGAEMQVVNKSEKSISLQADAQVVLTPDLGQEASSQILPINYDGLAKSMKKGDTIFVGQYLFTGSETTSVWLEVSEVTGQDVVCTIKNSATLAGSLFTLHASQVHIDLPTLTDKDKEVISTWGVKNKIDFLSLSYTRHAEDVRQAREFLSKLGDLRQTHIFAKIENVEGLTHFDEILQEADGIILSRGNLGIDLPPEKVFFFQKSALYKCNMAGKPAVLTRVVDSMTDNLRPTRAEATDVANAVLDGSDAILLGAETLRGLYPVETISTVGRICAEAEKVFNQDLYFKKTLKYVGEPMSHLESIASSAVISSQSFLLFILCGSQCME
;
A
#
# COMPACT_ATOMS: atom_id res chain seq x y z
N MET A 1 -16.34 -32.68 7.45
CA MET A 1 -15.42 -32.03 8.40
C MET A 1 -15.43 -30.54 8.11
N HIS A 2 -15.66 -29.73 9.13
CA HIS A 2 -16.01 -28.31 8.99
C HIS A 2 -14.98 -27.54 8.17
N SER A 3 -15.39 -27.02 7.01
CA SER A 3 -14.56 -26.18 6.15
C SER A 3 -14.50 -24.75 6.69
N SER A 4 -13.98 -24.58 7.91
CA SER A 4 -13.69 -23.24 8.42
C SER A 4 -12.41 -22.73 7.76
N HIS A 5 -12.45 -21.46 7.33
CA HIS A 5 -11.27 -20.75 6.85
C HIS A 5 -10.16 -20.63 7.91
N LEU A 6 -10.51 -20.85 9.17
CA LEU A 6 -9.61 -20.86 10.31
C LEU A 6 -9.30 -22.30 10.74
N LEU A 7 -8.04 -22.55 11.06
CA LEU A 7 -7.57 -23.78 11.67
C LEU A 7 -7.64 -23.61 13.20
N LEU A 8 -8.86 -23.78 13.73
CA LEU A 8 -9.12 -23.83 15.17
C LEU A 8 -9.50 -25.28 15.50
N GLU A 9 -8.52 -26.18 15.47
CA GLU A 9 -8.74 -27.58 15.86
C GLU A 9 -8.24 -27.83 17.29
N GLU A 10 -9.01 -28.64 18.04
CA GLU A 10 -8.91 -28.91 19.48
C GLU A 10 -9.28 -27.72 20.40
N PRO A 11 -9.78 -27.94 21.64
CA PRO A 11 -10.26 -26.84 22.47
C PRO A 11 -9.09 -25.94 22.91
N ILE A 12 -8.93 -24.81 22.21
CA ILE A 12 -8.04 -23.73 22.65
C ILE A 12 -8.52 -23.28 24.03
N ARG A 13 -7.70 -23.52 25.05
CA ARG A 13 -7.97 -22.98 26.38
C ARG A 13 -7.86 -21.46 26.26
N MET A 14 -8.92 -20.72 26.57
CA MET A 14 -8.90 -19.25 26.48
C MET A 14 -7.72 -18.60 27.22
N VAL A 15 -7.22 -19.25 28.28
CA VAL A 15 -6.01 -18.83 29.02
C VAL A 15 -4.74 -18.82 28.17
N SER A 16 -4.61 -19.66 27.14
CA SER A 16 -3.42 -19.70 26.27
C SER A 16 -3.26 -18.43 25.43
N ILE A 17 -4.32 -17.64 25.24
CA ILE A 17 -4.26 -16.33 24.57
C ILE A 17 -3.43 -15.32 25.39
N LEU A 18 -3.30 -15.55 26.70
CA LEU A 18 -2.50 -14.70 27.60
C LEU A 18 -0.99 -15.00 27.51
N GLU A 19 -0.60 -16.12 26.87
CA GLU A 19 0.80 -16.44 26.70
C GLU A 19 1.46 -15.41 25.78
N PRO A 20 2.60 -14.81 26.17
CA PRO A 20 3.32 -13.90 25.29
C PRO A 20 3.70 -14.61 23.99
N SER A 21 3.54 -13.91 22.86
CA SER A 21 4.05 -14.37 21.57
C SER A 21 5.54 -14.71 21.70
N LYS A 22 5.88 -16.00 21.61
CA LYS A 22 7.26 -16.46 21.63
C LYS A 22 7.97 -15.93 20.39
N ALA A 23 9.24 -15.55 20.54
CA ALA A 23 10.08 -15.31 19.38
C ALA A 23 10.16 -16.61 18.57
N SER A 24 9.45 -16.65 17.44
CA SER A 24 9.47 -17.79 16.54
C SER A 24 10.87 -17.93 15.94
N PHE A 25 11.35 -19.17 15.76
CA PHE A 25 12.59 -19.45 15.04
C PHE A 25 12.51 -18.95 13.59
N PHE A 26 11.31 -18.94 13.01
CA PHE A 26 11.03 -18.38 11.69
C PHE A 26 10.25 -17.04 11.83
N PRO A 27 10.67 -15.96 11.15
CA PRO A 27 9.87 -14.74 11.13
C PRO A 27 8.49 -15.02 10.50
N ALA A 28 7.53 -14.10 10.71
CA ALA A 28 6.25 -14.14 10.02
C ALA A 28 6.43 -14.35 8.51
N MET A 29 5.57 -15.16 7.91
CA MET A 29 5.62 -15.43 6.47
C MET A 29 5.22 -14.18 5.69
N THR A 30 4.20 -13.46 6.16
CA THR A 30 3.76 -12.18 5.64
C THR A 30 4.89 -11.15 5.70
N LYS A 31 5.18 -10.50 4.58
CA LYS A 31 6.27 -9.52 4.48
C LYS A 31 5.83 -8.14 4.97
N ILE A 32 6.79 -7.32 5.36
CA ILE A 32 6.56 -5.93 5.73
C ILE A 32 7.36 -5.04 4.78
N VAL A 33 6.65 -4.16 4.08
CA VAL A 33 7.22 -3.06 3.30
C VAL A 33 7.24 -1.82 4.22
N GLY A 34 8.43 -1.29 4.51
CA GLY A 34 8.59 -0.08 5.31
C GLY A 34 8.99 1.09 4.42
N THR A 35 8.23 2.19 4.47
CA THR A 35 8.63 3.44 3.82
C THR A 35 9.70 4.14 4.66
N LEU A 36 10.87 4.39 4.07
CA LEU A 36 11.98 5.07 4.75
C LEU A 36 11.87 6.58 4.62
N GLY A 37 12.07 7.30 5.73
CA GLY A 37 11.90 8.75 5.79
C GLY A 37 12.60 9.40 6.98
N PRO A 38 12.21 10.65 7.35
CA PRO A 38 12.97 11.47 8.29
C PRO A 38 13.16 10.82 9.67
N LYS A 39 12.22 9.97 10.08
CA LYS A 39 12.26 9.26 11.37
C LYS A 39 12.87 7.86 11.29
N SER A 40 13.16 7.35 10.10
CA SER A 40 13.58 5.97 9.88
C SER A 40 14.83 5.78 9.02
N ARG A 41 15.53 6.86 8.63
CA ARG A 41 16.67 6.80 7.70
C ARG A 41 18.06 6.62 8.30
N SER A 42 18.24 6.68 9.63
CA SER A 42 19.56 6.45 10.23
C SER A 42 19.95 4.97 10.15
N VAL A 43 21.25 4.67 10.08
CA VAL A 43 21.74 3.29 10.01
C VAL A 43 21.26 2.47 11.20
N GLU A 44 21.21 3.06 12.40
CA GLU A 44 20.76 2.42 13.64
C GLU A 44 19.29 2.05 13.56
N VAL A 45 18.43 2.99 13.14
CA VAL A 45 16.99 2.76 13.04
C VAL A 45 16.68 1.77 11.93
N ILE A 46 17.30 1.89 10.75
CA ILE A 46 17.12 0.90 9.67
C ILE A 46 17.57 -0.48 10.14
N SER A 47 18.72 -0.60 10.83
CA SER A 47 19.19 -1.87 11.38
C SER A 47 18.19 -2.48 12.37
N ALA A 48 17.51 -1.65 13.17
CA ALA A 48 16.45 -2.09 14.06
C ALA A 48 15.19 -2.52 13.29
N CYS A 49 14.76 -1.78 12.26
CA CYS A 49 13.66 -2.13 11.37
C CYS A 49 13.88 -3.48 10.68
N LEU A 50 15.10 -3.73 10.16
CA LEU A 50 15.48 -5.01 9.54
C LEU A 50 15.42 -6.17 10.53
N LYS A 51 15.86 -5.95 11.78
CA LYS A 51 15.74 -6.96 12.85
C LYS A 51 14.30 -7.20 13.27
N ALA A 52 13.46 -6.16 13.23
CA ALA A 52 12.04 -6.23 13.56
C ALA A 52 11.20 -6.95 12.49
N GLY A 53 11.70 -7.08 11.25
CA GLY A 53 11.04 -7.87 10.20
C GLY A 53 10.82 -7.14 8.86
N MET A 54 11.31 -5.91 8.71
CA MET A 54 11.23 -5.19 7.43
C MET A 54 11.93 -5.99 6.32
N SER A 55 11.21 -6.23 5.22
CA SER A 55 11.67 -7.06 4.10
C SER A 55 11.87 -6.25 2.81
N VAL A 56 11.18 -5.13 2.67
CA VAL A 56 11.29 -4.20 1.54
C VAL A 56 11.37 -2.78 2.07
N ALA A 57 12.30 -1.99 1.57
CA ALA A 57 12.41 -0.57 1.82
C ALA A 57 11.79 0.20 0.66
N ARG A 58 10.70 0.92 0.93
CA ARG A 58 10.01 1.79 -0.02
C ARG A 58 10.59 3.21 0.05
N PHE A 59 10.93 3.76 -1.12
CA PHE A 59 11.40 5.12 -1.33
C PHE A 59 10.31 5.90 -2.06
N ASP A 60 9.69 6.84 -1.35
CA ASP A 60 8.54 7.60 -1.81
C ASP A 60 9.00 8.91 -2.46
N PHE A 61 8.93 9.02 -3.79
CA PHE A 61 9.40 10.19 -4.54
C PHE A 61 8.35 11.30 -4.69
N SER A 62 7.17 11.16 -4.05
CA SER A 62 6.22 12.28 -3.86
C SER A 62 6.83 13.39 -3.01
N TRP A 63 7.85 13.07 -2.20
CA TRP A 63 8.56 14.02 -1.36
C TRP A 63 10.06 13.70 -1.30
N GLY A 64 10.87 14.71 -0.96
CA GLY A 64 12.33 14.59 -0.94
C GLY A 64 12.97 14.60 -2.34
N ASP A 65 14.24 14.97 -2.39
CA ASP A 65 15.03 15.00 -3.62
C ASP A 65 15.81 13.67 -3.83
N PRO A 66 16.35 13.42 -5.04
CA PRO A 66 17.13 12.22 -5.31
C PRO A 66 18.35 12.05 -4.39
N GLU A 67 18.97 13.15 -3.93
CA GLU A 67 20.09 13.15 -3.00
C GLU A 67 19.69 12.59 -1.62
N TYR A 68 18.55 13.04 -1.09
CA TYR A 68 17.94 12.55 0.15
C TYR A 68 17.73 11.03 0.08
N HIS A 69 17.15 10.56 -1.03
CA HIS A 69 16.86 9.13 -1.24
C HIS A 69 18.14 8.32 -1.43
N GLN A 70 19.15 8.88 -2.09
CA GLN A 70 20.45 8.23 -2.26
C GLN A 70 21.17 8.04 -0.92
N GLU A 71 21.21 9.06 -0.06
CA GLU A 71 21.81 8.93 1.28
C GLU A 71 21.09 7.85 2.11
N THR A 72 19.76 7.85 2.05
CA THR A 72 18.93 6.85 2.74
C THR A 72 19.22 5.43 2.25
N LEU A 73 19.44 5.25 0.95
CA LEU A 73 19.83 3.96 0.37
C LEU A 73 21.24 3.51 0.78
N GLU A 74 22.20 4.41 0.89
CA GLU A 74 23.54 4.06 1.39
C GLU A 74 23.50 3.65 2.87
N ASN A 75 22.65 4.31 3.67
CA ASN A 75 22.39 3.90 5.05
C ASN A 75 21.74 2.49 5.11
N LEU A 76 20.78 2.22 4.22
CA LEU A 76 20.17 0.89 4.08
C LEU A 76 21.20 -0.18 3.71
N LYS A 77 22.08 0.07 2.73
CA LYS A 77 23.16 -0.86 2.36
C LYS A 77 24.10 -1.15 3.53
N THR A 78 24.39 -0.14 4.34
CA THR A 78 25.22 -0.28 5.56
C THR A 78 24.50 -1.14 6.60
N ALA A 79 23.21 -0.89 6.84
CA ALA A 79 22.39 -1.67 7.77
C ALA A 79 22.20 -3.14 7.31
N ILE A 80 22.03 -3.39 6.01
CA ILE A 80 21.97 -4.75 5.44
C ILE A 80 23.27 -5.50 5.72
N LYS A 81 24.43 -4.87 5.49
CA LYS A 81 25.74 -5.47 5.77
C LYS A 81 25.93 -5.78 7.26
N SER A 82 25.52 -4.88 8.15
CA SER A 82 25.71 -5.06 9.60
C SER A 82 24.77 -6.14 10.18
N THR A 83 23.52 -6.19 9.70
CA THR A 83 22.49 -7.12 10.20
C THR A 83 22.49 -8.48 9.50
N LYS A 84 23.09 -8.56 8.30
CA LYS A 84 23.03 -9.73 7.40
C LYS A 84 21.59 -10.11 7.04
N LYS A 85 20.68 -9.12 7.02
CA LYS A 85 19.29 -9.26 6.60
C LYS A 85 19.13 -8.64 5.22
N LEU A 86 18.65 -9.43 4.25
CA LEU A 86 18.34 -8.92 2.92
C LEU A 86 17.10 -8.02 2.99
N CYS A 87 17.10 -6.96 2.19
CA CYS A 87 15.98 -6.04 2.04
C CYS A 87 15.95 -5.54 0.60
N ALA A 88 14.80 -5.71 -0.06
CA ALA A 88 14.61 -5.24 -1.41
C ALA A 88 14.35 -3.72 -1.45
N VAL A 89 14.64 -3.09 -2.57
CA VAL A 89 14.46 -1.66 -2.80
C VAL A 89 13.26 -1.45 -3.73
N MET A 90 12.26 -0.73 -3.23
CA MET A 90 11.06 -0.36 -3.97
C MET A 90 11.05 1.15 -4.23
N LEU A 91 10.98 1.55 -5.51
CA LEU A 91 10.78 2.94 -5.93
C LEU A 91 9.28 3.17 -6.12
N ASP A 92 8.71 4.12 -5.38
CA ASP A 92 7.30 4.53 -5.54
C ASP A 92 7.21 5.79 -6.39
N THR A 93 6.50 5.69 -7.52
CA THR A 93 6.28 6.81 -8.44
C THR A 93 5.29 7.81 -7.86
N VAL A 94 5.40 9.08 -8.22
CA VAL A 94 4.39 10.09 -7.90
C VAL A 94 3.10 9.80 -8.67
N GLY A 95 3.21 9.57 -9.97
CA GLY A 95 2.09 9.33 -10.86
C GLY A 95 1.17 10.55 -11.00
N ALA A 96 -0.09 10.30 -11.32
CA ALA A 96 -1.13 11.31 -11.57
C ALA A 96 -1.63 12.02 -10.29
N GLU A 97 -0.73 12.38 -9.37
CA GLU A 97 -1.10 13.04 -8.12
C GLU A 97 -1.43 14.52 -8.34
N MET A 98 -2.65 14.91 -7.98
CA MET A 98 -3.05 16.32 -7.90
C MET A 98 -2.87 16.83 -6.47
N GLN A 99 -2.43 18.08 -6.35
CA GLN A 99 -2.17 18.71 -5.06
C GLN A 99 -2.66 20.16 -5.05
N VAL A 100 -3.18 20.57 -3.90
CA VAL A 100 -3.35 21.98 -3.54
C VAL A 100 -2.02 22.51 -2.99
N VAL A 101 -1.57 23.65 -3.50
CA VAL A 101 -0.30 24.27 -3.16
C VAL A 101 -0.51 25.48 -2.26
N ASN A 102 -0.07 25.38 -1.00
CA ASN A 102 -0.10 26.45 -0.02
C ASN A 102 1.31 26.98 0.28
N LYS A 103 1.76 27.94 -0.52
CA LYS A 103 3.08 28.58 -0.36
C LYS A 103 3.26 29.33 0.96
N SER A 104 2.16 29.72 1.61
CA SER A 104 2.21 30.49 2.86
C SER A 104 2.49 29.62 4.09
N GLU A 105 2.28 28.30 3.98
CA GLU A 105 2.27 27.31 5.07
C GLU A 105 1.30 27.60 6.23
N LYS A 106 0.56 28.71 6.17
CA LYS A 106 -0.45 29.08 7.17
C LYS A 106 -1.62 28.12 7.09
N SER A 107 -2.18 27.79 8.25
CA SER A 107 -3.38 26.95 8.31
C SER A 107 -4.57 27.63 7.64
N ILE A 108 -5.29 26.87 6.82
CA ILE A 108 -6.49 27.32 6.08
C ILE A 108 -7.71 26.70 6.74
N SER A 109 -8.55 27.52 7.36
CA SER A 109 -9.82 27.07 7.96
C SER A 109 -10.95 27.17 6.94
N LEU A 110 -11.53 26.03 6.59
CA LEU A 110 -12.68 25.87 5.70
C LEU A 110 -13.92 25.58 6.55
N GLN A 111 -15.01 26.30 6.29
CA GLN A 111 -16.27 26.14 7.02
C GLN A 111 -17.31 25.45 6.15
N ALA A 112 -18.06 24.52 6.74
CA ALA A 112 -19.19 23.88 6.08
C ALA A 112 -20.16 24.91 5.48
N ASP A 113 -20.76 24.54 4.36
CA ASP A 113 -21.70 25.31 3.55
C ASP A 113 -21.14 26.58 2.87
N ALA A 114 -19.90 26.99 3.19
CA ALA A 114 -19.22 28.06 2.46
C ALA A 114 -18.72 27.59 1.08
N GLN A 115 -18.36 28.55 0.22
CA GLN A 115 -17.76 28.27 -1.08
C GLN A 115 -16.24 28.43 -1.05
N VAL A 116 -15.58 27.62 -1.89
CA VAL A 116 -14.15 27.69 -2.17
C VAL A 116 -13.91 27.44 -3.65
N VAL A 117 -12.91 28.09 -4.22
CA VAL A 117 -12.53 27.95 -5.62
C VAL A 117 -11.23 27.17 -5.75
N LEU A 118 -11.23 26.10 -6.54
CA LEU A 118 -10.01 25.43 -6.97
C LEU A 118 -9.54 26.07 -8.27
N THR A 119 -8.30 26.57 -8.32
CA THR A 119 -7.77 27.30 -9.48
C THR A 119 -6.38 26.81 -9.88
N PRO A 120 -6.05 26.66 -11.17
CA PRO A 120 -4.70 26.32 -11.59
C PRO A 120 -3.71 27.49 -11.51
N ASP A 121 -4.18 28.71 -11.15
CA ASP A 121 -3.31 29.86 -10.97
C ASP A 121 -2.49 29.75 -9.67
N LEU A 122 -1.29 29.18 -9.78
CA LEU A 122 -0.30 29.09 -8.69
C LEU A 122 0.23 30.46 -8.23
N GLY A 123 -0.12 31.56 -8.91
CA GLY A 123 0.18 32.93 -8.45
C GLY A 123 -0.69 33.37 -7.27
N GLN A 124 -1.86 32.76 -7.07
CA GLN A 124 -2.76 33.11 -5.97
C GLN A 124 -2.31 32.51 -4.63
N GLU A 125 -2.62 33.20 -3.54
CA GLU A 125 -2.35 32.71 -2.19
C GLU A 125 -3.49 31.80 -1.72
N ALA A 126 -3.14 30.59 -1.25
CA ALA A 126 -4.11 29.65 -0.72
C ALA A 126 -4.80 30.23 0.54
N SER A 127 -6.13 30.19 0.56
CA SER A 127 -6.97 30.78 1.59
C SER A 127 -8.27 30.00 1.75
N SER A 128 -9.17 30.45 2.64
CA SER A 128 -10.49 29.84 2.81
C SER A 128 -11.42 30.03 1.62
N GLN A 129 -11.07 30.89 0.66
CA GLN A 129 -11.87 31.17 -0.54
C GLN A 129 -11.24 30.59 -1.82
N ILE A 130 -9.92 30.42 -1.86
CA ILE A 130 -9.19 30.01 -3.07
C ILE A 130 -8.10 29.00 -2.71
N LEU A 131 -8.04 27.90 -3.45
CA LEU A 131 -7.06 26.84 -3.31
C LEU A 131 -6.35 26.63 -4.67
N PRO A 132 -5.10 27.10 -4.83
CA PRO A 132 -4.30 26.86 -6.02
C PRO A 132 -3.96 25.38 -6.17
N ILE A 133 -4.11 24.82 -7.37
CA ILE A 133 -3.82 23.41 -7.69
C ILE A 133 -2.71 23.28 -8.72
N ASN A 134 -1.96 22.17 -8.67
CA ASN A 134 -0.87 21.87 -9.59
C ASN A 134 -1.31 21.29 -10.96
N TYR A 135 -2.60 21.36 -11.30
CA TYR A 135 -3.16 20.78 -12.53
C TYR A 135 -4.23 21.68 -13.17
N ASP A 136 -4.03 22.03 -14.43
CA ASP A 136 -4.91 22.93 -15.20
C ASP A 136 -6.05 22.22 -15.95
N GLY A 137 -6.03 20.89 -15.99
CA GLY A 137 -7.07 20.09 -16.63
C GLY A 137 -8.30 19.82 -15.77
N LEU A 138 -8.29 20.16 -14.47
CA LEU A 138 -9.35 19.76 -13.53
C LEU A 138 -10.74 20.23 -14.00
N ALA A 139 -10.87 21.49 -14.43
CA ALA A 139 -12.13 22.06 -14.91
C ALA A 139 -12.73 21.31 -16.11
N LYS A 140 -11.91 20.65 -16.94
CA LYS A 140 -12.40 19.85 -18.09
C LYS A 140 -12.96 18.50 -17.67
N SER A 141 -12.48 17.97 -16.55
CA SER A 141 -12.91 16.68 -16.02
C SER A 141 -14.13 16.78 -15.10
N MET A 142 -14.34 17.94 -14.46
CA MET A 142 -15.39 18.12 -13.45
C MET A 142 -16.74 18.54 -14.04
N LYS A 143 -17.82 18.07 -13.43
CA LYS A 143 -19.20 18.54 -13.63
C LYS A 143 -19.86 18.84 -12.29
N LYS A 144 -20.94 19.63 -12.32
CA LYS A 144 -21.76 19.93 -11.14
C LYS A 144 -22.21 18.64 -10.45
N GLY A 145 -22.02 18.57 -9.13
CA GLY A 145 -22.34 17.43 -8.29
C GLY A 145 -21.19 16.43 -8.11
N ASP A 146 -20.09 16.57 -8.85
CA ASP A 146 -18.89 15.77 -8.60
C ASP A 146 -18.30 16.09 -7.23
N THR A 147 -17.57 15.12 -6.68
CA THR A 147 -17.01 15.21 -5.34
C THR A 147 -15.48 15.28 -5.39
N ILE A 148 -14.91 16.22 -4.65
CA ILE A 148 -13.47 16.39 -4.51
C ILE A 148 -13.10 16.33 -3.03
N PHE A 149 -12.02 15.62 -2.74
CA PHE A 149 -11.44 15.53 -1.40
C PHE A 149 -10.08 16.21 -1.40
N VAL A 150 -9.83 17.06 -0.41
CA VAL A 150 -8.53 17.71 -0.23
C VAL A 150 -8.06 17.49 1.20
N GLY A 151 -6.84 17.03 1.38
CA GLY A 151 -6.28 16.82 2.71
C GLY A 151 -4.83 16.36 2.67
N GLN A 152 -4.16 16.40 3.82
CA GLN A 152 -2.76 15.99 3.88
C GLN A 152 -2.60 14.46 3.70
N TYR A 153 -3.55 13.67 4.22
CA TYR A 153 -3.48 12.19 4.23
C TYR A 153 -4.74 11.51 3.69
N LEU A 154 -5.60 12.29 3.01
CA LEU A 154 -6.97 11.95 2.66
C LEU A 154 -7.74 11.37 3.87
N PHE A 155 -9.00 10.98 3.69
CA PHE A 155 -9.91 10.73 4.81
C PHE A 155 -9.46 9.53 5.68
N THR A 156 -8.99 9.78 6.91
CA THR A 156 -8.64 8.75 7.92
C THR A 156 -9.78 8.42 8.89
N GLY A 157 -10.94 9.06 8.73
CA GLY A 157 -12.10 8.90 9.61
C GLY A 157 -11.99 9.54 10.99
N SER A 158 -10.85 10.19 11.31
CA SER A 158 -10.59 10.76 12.64
C SER A 158 -10.30 12.27 12.63
N GLU A 159 -10.33 12.96 11.49
CA GLU A 159 -9.64 14.24 11.37
C GLU A 159 -10.48 15.39 10.81
N THR A 160 -10.32 16.56 11.43
CA THR A 160 -10.68 17.88 10.89
C THR A 160 -9.60 18.41 9.94
N THR A 161 -8.84 17.54 9.27
CA THR A 161 -7.67 17.90 8.42
C THR A 161 -7.91 17.63 6.93
N SER A 162 -9.08 17.09 6.59
CA SER A 162 -9.50 16.83 5.22
C SER A 162 -10.87 17.46 4.98
N VAL A 163 -11.03 18.07 3.81
CA VAL A 163 -12.25 18.74 3.39
C VAL A 163 -12.92 17.99 2.24
N TRP A 164 -14.24 17.86 2.35
CA TRP A 164 -15.14 17.35 1.34
C TRP A 164 -15.74 18.52 0.58
N LEU A 165 -15.56 18.52 -0.72
CA LEU A 165 -16.02 19.54 -1.64
C LEU A 165 -17.03 18.92 -2.63
N GLU A 166 -18.15 19.60 -2.86
CA GLU A 166 -19.07 19.27 -3.94
C GLU A 166 -18.99 20.36 -5.00
N VAL A 167 -18.74 19.97 -6.25
CA VAL A 167 -18.63 20.91 -7.37
C VAL A 167 -19.99 21.58 -7.58
N SER A 168 -20.03 22.90 -7.39
CA SER A 168 -21.21 23.73 -7.62
C SER A 168 -21.32 24.14 -9.09
N GLU A 169 -20.22 24.61 -9.67
CA GLU A 169 -20.11 25.00 -11.08
C GLU A 169 -18.64 25.05 -11.54
N VAL A 170 -18.44 25.09 -12.85
CA VAL A 170 -17.14 25.28 -13.49
C VAL A 170 -17.17 26.59 -14.26
N THR A 171 -16.24 27.49 -13.95
CA THR A 171 -16.18 28.84 -14.53
C THR A 171 -14.81 29.05 -15.16
N GLY A 172 -14.73 28.87 -16.49
CA GLY A 172 -13.45 28.95 -17.20
C GLY A 172 -12.53 27.79 -16.80
N GLN A 173 -11.41 28.10 -16.14
CA GLN A 173 -10.49 27.11 -15.59
C GLN A 173 -10.69 26.85 -14.08
N ASP A 174 -11.58 27.61 -13.45
CA ASP A 174 -11.82 27.52 -12.01
C ASP A 174 -12.98 26.55 -11.72
N VAL A 175 -12.84 25.77 -10.66
CA VAL A 175 -13.88 24.85 -10.16
C VAL A 175 -14.40 25.40 -8.84
N VAL A 176 -15.64 25.90 -8.85
CA VAL A 176 -16.30 26.45 -7.67
C VAL A 176 -16.97 25.31 -6.91
N CYS A 177 -16.62 25.16 -5.65
CA CYS A 177 -17.11 24.07 -4.80
C CYS A 177 -17.84 24.60 -3.57
N THR A 178 -18.84 23.84 -3.12
CA THR A 178 -19.42 23.98 -1.78
C THR A 178 -18.73 23.04 -0.81
N ILE A 179 -18.31 23.58 0.33
CA ILE A 179 -17.67 22.84 1.41
C ILE A 179 -18.72 22.04 2.18
N LYS A 180 -18.54 20.73 2.34
CA LYS A 180 -19.51 19.83 3.00
C LYS A 180 -19.18 19.53 4.46
N ASN A 181 -17.96 19.81 4.91
CA ASN A 181 -17.56 19.72 6.31
C ASN A 181 -16.55 20.80 6.67
N SER A 182 -16.56 21.25 7.93
CA SER A 182 -15.52 22.15 8.43
C SER A 182 -14.21 21.39 8.65
N ALA A 183 -13.10 21.96 8.21
CA ALA A 183 -11.75 21.39 8.34
C ALA A 183 -10.68 22.49 8.34
N THR A 184 -9.52 22.17 8.88
CA THR A 184 -8.32 23.01 8.87
C THR A 184 -7.21 22.29 8.12
N LEU A 185 -6.84 22.82 6.95
CA LEU A 185 -5.71 22.33 6.17
C LEU A 185 -4.42 22.97 6.72
N ALA A 186 -3.49 22.16 7.22
CA ALA A 186 -2.21 22.63 7.78
C ALA A 186 -1.03 22.03 7.02
N GLY A 187 -0.13 22.90 6.52
CA GLY A 187 1.02 22.50 5.71
C GLY A 187 1.05 23.19 4.35
N SER A 188 2.03 22.79 3.54
CA SER A 188 2.33 23.41 2.25
C SER A 188 1.72 22.69 1.05
N LEU A 189 1.43 21.40 1.18
CA LEU A 189 0.90 20.55 0.12
C LEU A 189 -0.22 19.67 0.67
N PHE A 190 -1.33 19.61 -0.06
CA PHE A 190 -2.47 18.75 0.27
C PHE A 190 -2.85 17.94 -0.95
N THR A 191 -2.94 16.62 -0.82
CA THR A 191 -3.40 15.75 -1.89
C THR A 191 -4.86 16.08 -2.22
N LEU A 192 -5.15 16.18 -3.52
CA LEU A 192 -6.47 16.39 -4.08
C LEU A 192 -6.89 15.11 -4.81
N HIS A 193 -8.01 14.53 -4.40
CA HIS A 193 -8.60 13.36 -5.04
C HIS A 193 -9.98 13.71 -5.60
N ALA A 194 -10.14 13.63 -6.92
CA ALA A 194 -11.42 13.78 -7.58
C ALA A 194 -12.12 12.43 -7.69
N SER A 195 -13.22 12.24 -6.97
CA SER A 195 -13.80 10.92 -6.78
C SER A 195 -14.60 10.47 -8.00
N GLN A 196 -14.35 9.24 -8.46
CA GLN A 196 -15.04 8.61 -9.60
C GLN A 196 -14.96 9.42 -10.91
N VAL A 197 -13.91 10.23 -11.06
CA VAL A 197 -13.68 11.03 -12.27
C VAL A 197 -12.36 10.66 -12.93
N HIS A 198 -12.38 10.56 -14.26
CA HIS A 198 -11.17 10.39 -15.06
C HIS A 198 -10.35 11.68 -15.08
N ILE A 199 -9.09 11.56 -14.68
CA ILE A 199 -8.11 12.65 -14.72
C ILE A 199 -7.09 12.36 -15.81
N ASP A 200 -7.01 13.26 -16.78
CA ASP A 200 -6.10 13.15 -17.93
C ASP A 200 -4.68 13.60 -17.54
N LEU A 201 -4.04 12.77 -16.73
CA LEU A 201 -2.63 12.86 -16.36
C LEU A 201 -1.93 11.55 -16.76
N PRO A 202 -0.66 11.61 -17.18
CA PRO A 202 0.10 10.41 -17.48
C PRO A 202 0.40 9.61 -16.21
N THR A 203 0.35 8.29 -16.31
CA THR A 203 0.62 7.38 -15.17
C THR A 203 2.09 7.43 -14.76
N LEU A 204 3.00 7.67 -15.72
CA LEU A 204 4.39 8.04 -15.45
C LEU A 204 4.62 9.50 -15.88
N THR A 205 4.82 10.37 -14.90
CA THR A 205 5.18 11.77 -15.14
C THR A 205 6.61 11.87 -15.69
N ASP A 206 6.98 13.03 -16.24
CA ASP A 206 8.36 13.25 -16.69
C ASP A 206 9.35 13.22 -15.52
N LYS A 207 8.92 13.66 -14.33
CA LYS A 207 9.68 13.51 -13.09
C LYS A 207 9.89 12.04 -12.72
N ASP A 208 8.86 11.20 -12.85
CA ASP A 208 8.99 9.76 -12.58
C ASP A 208 10.00 9.12 -13.55
N LYS A 209 9.90 9.43 -14.84
CA LYS A 209 10.84 8.93 -15.87
C LYS A 209 12.28 9.36 -15.60
N GLU A 210 12.48 10.61 -15.20
CA GLU A 210 13.79 11.16 -14.83
C GLU A 210 14.38 10.41 -13.62
N VAL A 211 13.59 10.28 -12.55
CA VAL A 211 14.00 9.59 -11.31
C VAL A 211 14.32 8.11 -11.59
N ILE A 212 13.49 7.42 -12.35
CA ILE A 212 13.74 6.02 -12.74
C ILE A 212 15.05 5.92 -13.53
N SER A 213 15.29 6.84 -14.47
CA SER A 213 16.48 6.82 -15.33
C SER A 213 17.78 7.17 -14.58
N THR A 214 17.71 8.12 -13.65
CA THR A 214 18.90 8.67 -12.97
C THR A 214 19.20 7.94 -11.65
N TRP A 215 18.18 7.64 -10.86
CA TRP A 215 18.30 7.01 -9.56
C TRP A 215 17.97 5.52 -9.62
N GLY A 216 16.87 5.14 -10.30
CA GLY A 216 16.42 3.76 -10.41
C GLY A 216 17.47 2.85 -11.07
N VAL A 217 17.95 3.22 -12.26
CA VAL A 217 18.96 2.46 -13.02
C VAL A 217 20.25 2.30 -12.23
N LYS A 218 20.80 3.42 -11.72
CA LYS A 218 22.04 3.45 -10.95
C LYS A 218 21.98 2.49 -9.74
N ASN A 219 20.82 2.40 -9.10
CA ASN A 219 20.65 1.65 -7.87
C ASN A 219 20.03 0.25 -8.07
N LYS A 220 19.69 -0.14 -9.31
CA LYS A 220 19.14 -1.44 -9.68
C LYS A 220 17.95 -1.84 -8.79
N ILE A 221 16.92 -0.98 -8.80
CA ILE A 221 15.72 -1.19 -7.99
C ILE A 221 15.07 -2.56 -8.27
N ASP A 222 14.62 -3.23 -7.22
CA ASP A 222 13.97 -4.53 -7.31
C ASP A 222 12.51 -4.37 -7.76
N PHE A 223 11.83 -3.34 -7.23
CA PHE A 223 10.42 -3.08 -7.45
C PHE A 223 10.16 -1.64 -7.92
N LEU A 224 9.28 -1.49 -8.91
CA LEU A 224 8.62 -0.24 -9.25
C LEU A 224 7.17 -0.31 -8.76
N SER A 225 6.81 0.56 -7.83
CA SER A 225 5.44 0.75 -7.36
C SER A 225 4.79 1.85 -8.21
N LEU A 226 3.85 1.45 -9.08
CA LEU A 226 3.23 2.29 -10.11
C LEU A 226 1.92 2.89 -9.60
N SER A 227 1.96 4.17 -9.24
CA SER A 227 0.84 4.94 -8.69
C SER A 227 -0.25 5.20 -9.74
N TYR A 228 -1.51 5.26 -9.30
CA TYR A 228 -2.69 5.56 -10.11
C TYR A 228 -2.82 4.71 -11.38
N THR A 229 -2.56 3.40 -11.28
CA THR A 229 -2.73 2.49 -12.42
C THR A 229 -4.22 2.35 -12.77
N ARG A 230 -4.61 2.67 -14.01
CA ARG A 230 -6.01 2.70 -14.47
C ARG A 230 -6.38 1.56 -15.40
N HIS A 231 -5.43 1.09 -16.20
CA HIS A 231 -5.64 0.01 -17.18
C HIS A 231 -4.34 -0.74 -17.47
N ALA A 232 -4.45 -1.92 -18.10
CA ALA A 232 -3.32 -2.77 -18.44
C ALA A 232 -2.22 -2.05 -19.22
N GLU A 233 -2.60 -1.09 -20.07
CA GLU A 233 -1.65 -0.34 -20.90
C GLU A 233 -0.68 0.53 -20.08
N ASP A 234 -1.06 0.97 -18.89
CA ASP A 234 -0.16 1.73 -18.00
C ASP A 234 1.02 0.87 -17.57
N VAL A 235 0.74 -0.39 -17.25
CA VAL A 235 1.75 -1.38 -16.85
C VAL A 235 2.64 -1.72 -18.04
N ARG A 236 2.06 -1.88 -19.25
CA ARG A 236 2.84 -2.15 -20.47
C ARG A 236 3.76 -0.98 -20.83
N GLN A 237 3.28 0.26 -20.74
CA GLN A 237 4.09 1.45 -20.98
C GLN A 237 5.23 1.56 -19.96
N ALA A 238 4.96 1.33 -18.67
CA ALA A 238 5.99 1.29 -17.65
C ALA A 238 7.02 0.17 -17.93
N ARG A 239 6.57 -1.02 -18.34
CA ARG A 239 7.44 -2.13 -18.74
C ARG A 239 8.33 -1.79 -19.93
N GLU A 240 7.76 -1.19 -20.95
CA GLU A 240 8.48 -0.78 -22.15
C GLU A 240 9.54 0.26 -21.80
N PHE A 241 9.19 1.24 -20.95
CA PHE A 241 10.12 2.25 -20.47
C PHE A 241 11.29 1.64 -19.69
N LEU A 242 11.02 0.76 -18.71
CA LEU A 242 12.07 0.06 -17.96
C LEU A 242 12.95 -0.82 -18.86
N SER A 243 12.36 -1.47 -19.86
CA SER A 243 13.10 -2.34 -20.80
C SER A 243 14.08 -1.57 -21.67
N LYS A 244 13.78 -0.31 -22.01
CA LYS A 244 14.70 0.59 -22.75
C LYS A 244 15.90 1.02 -21.90
N LEU A 245 15.78 0.95 -20.57
CA LEU A 245 16.83 1.32 -19.63
C LEU A 245 17.78 0.16 -19.27
N GLY A 246 17.66 -0.99 -19.94
CA GLY A 246 18.61 -2.12 -19.86
C GLY A 246 18.62 -2.82 -18.51
N ASP A 247 19.32 -2.25 -17.54
CA ASP A 247 19.57 -2.82 -16.20
C ASP A 247 18.29 -3.02 -15.37
N LEU A 248 17.18 -2.39 -15.75
CA LEU A 248 15.88 -2.51 -15.07
C LEU A 248 14.90 -3.47 -15.74
N ARG A 249 15.34 -4.25 -16.74
CA ARG A 249 14.46 -5.24 -17.41
C ARG A 249 13.87 -6.28 -16.45
N GLN A 250 14.56 -6.58 -15.35
CA GLN A 250 14.14 -7.55 -14.33
C GLN A 250 13.39 -6.89 -13.16
N THR A 251 13.24 -5.56 -13.14
CA THR A 251 12.48 -4.86 -12.10
C THR A 251 11.01 -5.27 -12.21
N HIS A 252 10.45 -5.69 -11.08
CA HIS A 252 9.05 -6.09 -11.01
C HIS A 252 8.15 -4.86 -10.81
N ILE A 253 7.03 -4.79 -11.54
CA ILE A 253 6.07 -3.69 -11.48
C ILE A 253 4.90 -4.10 -10.59
N PHE A 254 4.71 -3.35 -9.51
CA PHE A 254 3.56 -3.46 -8.61
C PHE A 254 2.56 -2.35 -8.95
N ALA A 255 1.42 -2.72 -9.53
CA ALA A 255 0.38 -1.76 -9.88
C ALA A 255 -0.44 -1.37 -8.64
N LYS A 256 -0.57 -0.07 -8.38
CA LYS A 256 -1.40 0.47 -7.29
C LYS A 256 -2.83 0.68 -7.77
N ILE A 257 -3.79 0.02 -7.11
CA ILE A 257 -5.23 0.18 -7.37
C ILE A 257 -5.77 1.26 -6.43
N GLU A 258 -5.99 2.46 -6.97
CA GLU A 258 -6.22 3.69 -6.20
C GLU A 258 -7.53 4.41 -6.54
N ASN A 259 -8.17 4.06 -7.65
CA ASN A 259 -9.40 4.70 -8.11
C ASN A 259 -10.36 3.69 -8.77
N VAL A 260 -11.56 4.16 -9.12
CA VAL A 260 -12.58 3.33 -9.79
C VAL A 260 -12.10 2.75 -11.13
N GLU A 261 -11.28 3.46 -11.90
CA GLU A 261 -10.78 2.96 -13.18
C GLU A 261 -9.88 1.73 -12.98
N GLY A 262 -8.91 1.82 -12.06
CA GLY A 262 -8.06 0.69 -11.71
C GLY A 262 -8.84 -0.50 -11.15
N LEU A 263 -9.93 -0.25 -10.41
CA LEU A 263 -10.83 -1.31 -9.96
C LEU A 263 -11.64 -1.92 -11.12
N THR A 264 -12.09 -1.10 -12.06
CA THR A 264 -12.88 -1.53 -13.23
C THR A 264 -12.05 -2.43 -14.14
N HIS A 265 -10.78 -2.09 -14.34
CA HIS A 265 -9.84 -2.84 -15.17
C HIS A 265 -8.93 -3.76 -14.35
N PHE A 266 -9.31 -4.11 -13.13
CA PHE A 266 -8.47 -4.87 -12.21
C PHE A 266 -7.92 -6.17 -12.83
N ASP A 267 -8.75 -6.91 -13.56
CA ASP A 267 -8.36 -8.22 -14.12
C ASP A 267 -7.29 -8.10 -15.20
N GLU A 268 -7.36 -7.08 -16.07
CA GLU A 268 -6.35 -6.87 -17.10
C GLU A 268 -5.06 -6.28 -16.52
N ILE A 269 -5.17 -5.41 -15.50
CA ILE A 269 -4.00 -4.90 -14.76
C ILE A 269 -3.29 -6.06 -14.06
N LEU A 270 -4.05 -6.92 -13.39
CA LEU A 270 -3.52 -8.11 -12.73
C LEU A 270 -2.81 -9.04 -13.72
N GLN A 271 -3.26 -9.15 -14.97
CA GLN A 271 -2.58 -9.98 -15.98
C GLN A 271 -1.20 -9.42 -16.37
N GLU A 272 -1.04 -8.10 -16.45
CA GLU A 272 0.22 -7.45 -16.88
C GLU A 272 1.21 -7.16 -15.74
N ALA A 273 0.70 -6.88 -14.53
CA ALA A 273 1.53 -6.51 -13.38
C ALA A 273 2.25 -7.72 -12.78
N ASP A 274 3.40 -7.50 -12.12
CA ASP A 274 4.08 -8.59 -11.38
C ASP A 274 3.47 -8.79 -9.99
N GLY A 275 2.85 -7.75 -9.44
CA GLY A 275 2.14 -7.76 -8.18
C GLY A 275 1.17 -6.59 -8.09
N ILE A 276 0.33 -6.58 -7.05
CA ILE A 276 -0.69 -5.56 -6.85
C ILE A 276 -0.54 -4.93 -5.47
N ILE A 277 -0.62 -3.60 -5.39
CA ILE A 277 -0.77 -2.86 -4.14
C ILE A 277 -2.21 -2.36 -4.06
N LEU A 278 -2.92 -2.81 -3.03
CA LEU A 278 -4.32 -2.45 -2.76
C LEU A 278 -4.33 -1.21 -1.85
N SER A 279 -4.42 -0.03 -2.46
CA SER A 279 -4.39 1.27 -1.77
C SER A 279 -5.76 1.63 -1.19
N ARG A 280 -6.08 1.07 -0.01
CA ARG A 280 -7.38 1.27 0.65
C ARG A 280 -7.66 2.71 1.06
N GLY A 281 -6.63 3.52 1.29
CA GLY A 281 -6.77 4.95 1.58
C GLY A 281 -7.44 5.70 0.43
N ASN A 282 -6.81 5.71 -0.75
CA ASN A 282 -7.32 6.43 -1.92
C ASN A 282 -8.59 5.77 -2.46
N LEU A 283 -8.58 4.45 -2.68
CA LEU A 283 -9.74 3.76 -3.23
C LEU A 283 -10.94 3.76 -2.27
N GLY A 284 -10.70 3.84 -0.96
CA GLY A 284 -11.76 3.95 0.05
C GLY A 284 -12.56 5.25 -0.04
N ILE A 285 -12.05 6.26 -0.75
CA ILE A 285 -12.77 7.50 -1.04
C ILE A 285 -13.79 7.28 -2.16
N ASP A 286 -13.40 6.48 -3.16
CA ASP A 286 -14.24 6.15 -4.31
C ASP A 286 -15.30 5.09 -4.01
N LEU A 287 -15.05 4.26 -2.99
CA LEU A 287 -15.93 3.17 -2.61
C LEU A 287 -16.84 3.55 -1.44
N PRO A 288 -18.11 3.11 -1.45
CA PRO A 288 -18.92 3.11 -0.24
C PRO A 288 -18.19 2.36 0.90
N PRO A 289 -18.15 2.88 2.14
CA PRO A 289 -17.40 2.27 3.24
C PRO A 289 -17.75 0.79 3.47
N GLU A 290 -19.02 0.42 3.31
CA GLU A 290 -19.52 -0.94 3.44
C GLU A 290 -19.08 -1.88 2.31
N LYS A 291 -18.45 -1.38 1.24
CA LYS A 291 -17.94 -2.20 0.13
C LYS A 291 -16.41 -2.37 0.14
N VAL A 292 -15.69 -1.61 0.96
CA VAL A 292 -14.22 -1.66 1.03
C VAL A 292 -13.72 -3.07 1.39
N PHE A 293 -14.36 -3.72 2.37
CA PHE A 293 -13.99 -5.08 2.77
C PHE A 293 -14.20 -6.09 1.63
N PHE A 294 -15.25 -5.91 0.82
CA PHE A 294 -15.59 -6.82 -0.27
C PHE A 294 -14.58 -6.70 -1.40
N PHE A 295 -14.16 -5.48 -1.74
CA PHE A 295 -13.05 -5.22 -2.65
C PHE A 295 -11.78 -5.95 -2.18
N GLN A 296 -11.35 -5.73 -0.94
CA GLN A 296 -10.12 -6.33 -0.40
C GLN A 296 -10.12 -7.85 -0.55
N LYS A 297 -11.18 -8.52 -0.06
CA LYS A 297 -11.28 -9.98 -0.12
C LYS A 297 -11.26 -10.50 -1.56
N SER A 298 -11.98 -9.83 -2.45
CA SER A 298 -12.09 -10.23 -3.86
C SER A 298 -10.76 -10.04 -4.59
N ALA A 299 -10.08 -8.91 -4.38
CA ALA A 299 -8.81 -8.59 -5.02
C ALA A 299 -7.70 -9.51 -4.54
N LEU A 300 -7.56 -9.73 -3.22
CA LEU A 300 -6.60 -10.68 -2.66
C LEU A 300 -6.82 -12.09 -3.20
N TYR A 301 -8.07 -12.57 -3.23
CA TYR A 301 -8.39 -13.88 -3.81
C TYR A 301 -7.92 -13.98 -5.26
N LYS A 302 -8.22 -12.98 -6.10
CA LYS A 302 -7.79 -12.95 -7.51
C LYS A 302 -6.27 -12.96 -7.65
N CYS A 303 -5.55 -12.13 -6.90
CA CYS A 303 -4.08 -12.11 -6.90
C CYS A 303 -3.49 -13.47 -6.55
N ASN A 304 -3.98 -14.08 -5.46
CA ASN A 304 -3.49 -15.36 -4.99
C ASN A 304 -3.76 -16.50 -5.97
N MET A 305 -4.95 -16.50 -6.60
CA MET A 305 -5.27 -17.49 -7.64
C MET A 305 -4.46 -17.29 -8.91
N ALA A 306 -4.03 -16.06 -9.21
CA ALA A 306 -3.10 -15.76 -10.29
C ALA A 306 -1.62 -16.01 -9.94
N GLY A 307 -1.32 -16.34 -8.67
CA GLY A 307 0.05 -16.50 -8.19
C GLY A 307 0.86 -15.20 -8.18
N LYS A 308 0.20 -14.04 -8.05
CA LYS A 308 0.83 -12.72 -8.08
C LYS A 308 0.78 -12.08 -6.69
N PRO A 309 1.90 -11.57 -6.15
CA PRO A 309 1.94 -10.99 -4.81
C PRO A 309 0.96 -9.83 -4.63
N ALA A 310 0.24 -9.83 -3.52
CA ALA A 310 -0.64 -8.75 -3.13
C ALA A 310 -0.18 -8.05 -1.84
N VAL A 311 -0.18 -6.72 -1.87
CA VAL A 311 0.28 -5.86 -0.78
C VAL A 311 -0.87 -4.97 -0.33
N LEU A 312 -1.15 -4.94 0.97
CA LEU A 312 -2.17 -4.05 1.55
C LEU A 312 -1.54 -2.84 2.24
N THR A 313 -2.19 -1.68 2.12
CA THR A 313 -1.79 -0.42 2.76
C THR A 313 -2.81 0.06 3.79
N ARG A 314 -2.42 1.05 4.61
CA ARG A 314 -3.27 1.78 5.57
C ARG A 314 -3.95 0.87 6.60
N VAL A 315 -3.14 0.15 7.39
CA VAL A 315 -3.62 -0.83 8.38
C VAL A 315 -3.49 -0.36 9.83
N VAL A 316 -2.55 0.54 10.14
CA VAL A 316 -2.21 0.95 11.52
C VAL A 316 -1.90 2.46 11.62
N ASP A 317 -2.69 3.28 10.93
CA ASP A 317 -2.48 4.73 10.79
C ASP A 317 -2.22 5.45 12.12
N SER A 318 -2.93 5.05 13.19
CA SER A 318 -2.78 5.63 14.52
C SER A 318 -1.37 5.46 15.11
N MET A 319 -0.60 4.47 14.64
CA MET A 319 0.77 4.23 15.08
C MET A 319 1.79 5.26 14.56
N THR A 320 1.34 6.20 13.72
CA THR A 320 2.15 7.38 13.38
C THR A 320 2.51 8.15 14.65
N ASP A 321 1.55 8.33 15.55
CA ASP A 321 1.71 9.12 16.79
C ASP A 321 1.62 8.27 18.07
N ASN A 322 1.16 7.01 17.96
CA ASN A 322 0.94 6.14 19.11
C ASN A 322 1.83 4.89 19.10
N LEU A 323 2.28 4.46 20.28
CA LEU A 323 3.07 3.22 20.45
C LEU A 323 2.27 1.93 20.23
N ARG A 324 0.95 2.01 20.17
CA ARG A 324 0.06 0.85 20.03
C ARG A 324 -1.05 1.17 19.02
N PRO A 325 -1.42 0.20 18.18
CA PRO A 325 -2.57 0.36 17.30
C PRO A 325 -3.86 0.26 18.12
N THR A 326 -4.94 0.73 17.54
CA THR A 326 -6.29 0.47 18.04
C THR A 326 -6.67 -1.00 17.90
N ARG A 327 -7.73 -1.42 18.60
CA ARG A 327 -8.27 -2.78 18.48
C ARG A 327 -8.75 -3.10 17.05
N ALA A 328 -9.31 -2.09 16.37
CA ALA A 328 -9.79 -2.22 15.00
C ALA A 328 -8.62 -2.43 14.03
N GLU A 329 -7.57 -1.60 14.11
CA GLU A 329 -6.35 -1.73 13.29
C GLU A 329 -5.62 -3.05 13.52
N ALA A 330 -5.50 -3.50 14.78
CA ALA A 330 -4.91 -4.82 15.05
C ALA A 330 -5.71 -5.97 14.42
N THR A 331 -7.04 -5.87 14.44
CA THR A 331 -7.93 -6.85 13.81
C THR A 331 -7.89 -6.74 12.28
N ASP A 332 -7.69 -5.55 11.74
CA ASP A 332 -7.55 -5.31 10.31
C ASP A 332 -6.27 -5.94 9.74
N VAL A 333 -5.12 -5.75 10.41
CA VAL A 333 -3.86 -6.45 10.07
C VAL A 333 -4.06 -7.97 10.10
N ALA A 334 -4.68 -8.50 11.15
CA ALA A 334 -4.93 -9.94 11.26
C ALA A 334 -5.82 -10.45 10.11
N ASN A 335 -6.91 -9.75 9.78
CA ASN A 335 -7.79 -10.15 8.68
C ASN A 335 -7.11 -10.04 7.31
N ALA A 336 -6.25 -9.04 7.09
CA ALA A 336 -5.45 -8.94 5.87
C ALA A 336 -4.61 -10.20 5.64
N VAL A 337 -3.96 -10.71 6.69
CA VAL A 337 -3.19 -11.97 6.64
C VAL A 337 -4.11 -13.16 6.40
N LEU A 338 -5.25 -13.24 7.08
CA LEU A 338 -6.22 -14.34 6.91
C LEU A 338 -6.90 -14.36 5.54
N ASP A 339 -6.99 -13.21 4.88
CA ASP A 339 -7.45 -13.07 3.51
C ASP A 339 -6.37 -13.47 2.48
N GLY A 340 -5.13 -13.68 2.93
CA GLY A 340 -4.01 -14.14 2.13
C GLY A 340 -3.19 -12.99 1.51
N SER A 341 -3.00 -11.88 2.22
CA SER A 341 -2.06 -10.82 1.78
C SER A 341 -0.61 -11.29 1.92
N ASP A 342 0.20 -11.10 0.88
CA ASP A 342 1.64 -11.45 0.91
C ASP A 342 2.47 -10.45 1.71
N ALA A 343 2.07 -9.17 1.68
CA ALA A 343 2.75 -8.13 2.43
C ALA A 343 1.82 -7.05 2.98
N ILE A 344 2.28 -6.40 4.04
CA ILE A 344 1.70 -5.19 4.61
C ILE A 344 2.67 -4.03 4.35
N LEU A 345 2.16 -2.94 3.77
CA LEU A 345 2.92 -1.72 3.50
C LEU A 345 2.60 -0.65 4.54
N LEU A 346 3.64 -0.26 5.26
CA LEU A 346 3.64 0.83 6.23
C LEU A 346 4.14 2.10 5.52
N GLY A 347 3.26 3.09 5.45
CA GLY A 347 3.47 4.36 4.78
C GLY A 347 3.95 5.40 5.79
N ALA A 348 3.02 6.26 6.22
CA ALA A 348 3.28 7.35 7.17
C ALA A 348 3.93 6.86 8.47
N GLU A 349 3.53 5.68 8.94
CA GLU A 349 3.89 5.11 10.24
C GLU A 349 5.39 4.84 10.35
N THR A 350 6.04 4.47 9.25
CA THR A 350 7.50 4.30 9.19
C THR A 350 8.21 5.48 8.53
N LEU A 351 7.52 6.25 7.68
CA LEU A 351 8.09 7.40 7.00
C LEU A 351 8.41 8.53 7.99
N ARG A 352 7.37 9.02 8.69
CA ARG A 352 7.44 10.17 9.60
C ARG A 352 6.92 9.89 11.00
N GLY A 353 6.38 8.69 11.22
CA GLY A 353 5.88 8.26 12.52
C GLY A 353 6.95 8.29 13.61
N LEU A 354 6.51 8.49 14.84
CA LEU A 354 7.38 8.59 16.01
C LEU A 354 8.04 7.26 16.39
N TYR A 355 7.44 6.14 15.98
CA TYR A 355 7.79 4.79 16.45
C TYR A 355 7.95 3.76 15.31
N PRO A 356 8.82 4.01 14.31
CA PRO A 356 8.89 3.16 13.11
C PRO A 356 9.27 1.70 13.40
N VAL A 357 10.17 1.47 14.37
CA VAL A 357 10.64 0.13 14.75
C VAL A 357 9.54 -0.64 15.48
N GLU A 358 8.85 0.02 16.41
CA GLU A 358 7.76 -0.54 17.19
C GLU A 358 6.54 -0.86 16.31
N THR A 359 6.25 -0.04 15.31
CA THR A 359 5.21 -0.31 14.31
C THR A 359 5.52 -1.58 13.54
N ILE A 360 6.73 -1.71 12.96
CA ILE A 360 7.13 -2.93 12.23
C ILE A 360 7.08 -4.16 13.14
N SER A 361 7.61 -4.05 14.36
CA SER A 361 7.60 -5.13 15.35
C SER A 361 6.18 -5.54 15.77
N THR A 362 5.28 -4.58 15.92
CA THR A 362 3.89 -4.85 16.34
C THR A 362 3.09 -5.48 15.21
N VAL A 363 3.19 -4.94 13.99
CA VAL A 363 2.55 -5.52 12.80
C VAL A 363 3.07 -6.93 12.54
N GLY A 364 4.39 -7.14 12.61
CA GLY A 364 4.99 -8.48 12.44
C GLY A 364 4.51 -9.50 13.48
N ARG A 365 4.32 -9.08 14.73
CA ARG A 365 3.72 -9.94 15.77
C ARG A 365 2.26 -10.28 15.47
N ILE A 366 1.46 -9.32 15.01
CA ILE A 366 0.06 -9.58 14.63
C ILE A 366 0.01 -10.55 13.45
N CYS A 367 0.86 -10.38 12.44
CA CYS A 367 0.95 -11.31 11.32
C CYS A 367 1.29 -12.73 11.80
N ALA A 368 2.31 -12.87 12.67
CA ALA A 368 2.70 -14.16 13.22
C ALA A 368 1.58 -14.84 14.02
N GLU A 369 0.76 -14.08 14.76
CA GLU A 369 -0.40 -14.64 15.47
C GLU A 369 -1.53 -15.06 14.52
N ALA A 370 -1.82 -14.24 13.49
CA ALA A 370 -2.83 -14.57 12.48
C ALA A 370 -2.46 -15.82 11.66
N GLU A 371 -1.17 -15.98 11.32
CA GLU A 371 -0.65 -17.14 10.60
C GLU A 371 -0.87 -18.47 11.34
N LYS A 372 -0.92 -18.48 12.68
CA LYS A 372 -1.18 -19.70 13.48
C LYS A 372 -2.55 -20.32 13.21
N VAL A 373 -3.53 -19.49 12.85
CA VAL A 373 -4.91 -19.93 12.60
C VAL A 373 -5.26 -19.94 11.11
N PHE A 374 -4.30 -19.68 10.23
CA PHE A 374 -4.50 -19.73 8.79
C PHE A 374 -4.60 -21.19 8.31
N ASN A 375 -5.71 -21.54 7.65
CA ASN A 375 -5.93 -22.91 7.16
C ASN A 375 -5.20 -23.16 5.82
N GLN A 376 -3.90 -23.49 5.91
CA GLN A 376 -3.04 -23.77 4.76
C GLN A 376 -3.57 -24.91 3.88
N ASP A 377 -4.08 -26.00 4.48
CA ASP A 377 -4.58 -27.16 3.75
C ASP A 377 -5.81 -26.84 2.91
N LEU A 378 -6.76 -26.09 3.49
CA LEU A 378 -7.94 -25.63 2.76
C LEU A 378 -7.52 -24.69 1.63
N TYR A 379 -6.56 -23.81 1.88
CA TYR A 379 -6.07 -22.87 0.89
C TYR A 379 -5.43 -23.58 -0.30
N PHE A 380 -4.51 -24.52 -0.02
CA PHE A 380 -3.85 -25.34 -1.04
C PHE A 380 -4.86 -26.12 -1.89
N LYS A 381 -5.86 -26.76 -1.28
CA LYS A 381 -6.93 -27.47 -2.00
C LYS A 381 -7.75 -26.54 -2.91
N LYS A 382 -8.03 -25.30 -2.46
CA LYS A 382 -8.72 -24.30 -3.28
C LYS A 382 -7.88 -23.89 -4.47
N THR A 383 -6.58 -23.66 -4.28
CA THR A 383 -5.66 -23.31 -5.37
C THR A 383 -5.58 -24.43 -6.40
N LEU A 384 -5.41 -25.69 -5.98
CA LEU A 384 -5.40 -26.84 -6.91
C LEU A 384 -6.69 -26.93 -7.73
N LYS A 385 -7.84 -26.72 -7.09
CA LYS A 385 -9.14 -26.72 -7.78
C LYS A 385 -9.26 -25.57 -8.79
N TYR A 386 -8.69 -24.40 -8.48
CA TYR A 386 -8.72 -23.25 -9.37
C TYR A 386 -7.82 -23.45 -10.60
N VAL A 387 -6.59 -23.93 -10.40
CA VAL A 387 -5.65 -24.20 -11.50
C VAL A 387 -6.19 -25.30 -12.41
N GLY A 388 -6.80 -26.35 -11.84
CA GLY A 388 -7.37 -27.45 -12.59
C GLY A 388 -6.32 -28.35 -13.26
N GLU A 389 -6.78 -29.30 -14.07
CA GLU A 389 -5.93 -30.23 -14.82
C GLU A 389 -6.15 -30.07 -16.33
N PRO A 390 -5.08 -30.15 -17.16
CA PRO A 390 -3.69 -30.40 -16.78
C PRO A 390 -2.95 -29.13 -16.29
N MET A 391 -2.15 -29.27 -15.22
CA MET A 391 -1.20 -28.25 -14.78
C MET A 391 0.03 -28.20 -15.68
N SER A 392 0.76 -27.08 -15.70
CA SER A 392 2.09 -27.03 -16.30
C SER A 392 3.08 -27.92 -15.54
N HIS A 393 4.21 -28.26 -16.19
CA HIS A 393 5.24 -29.09 -15.56
C HIS A 393 5.79 -28.48 -14.26
N LEU A 394 6.02 -27.16 -14.25
CA LEU A 394 6.55 -26.46 -13.07
C LEU A 394 5.53 -26.40 -11.93
N GLU A 395 4.26 -26.15 -12.23
CA GLU A 395 3.18 -26.16 -11.23
C GLU A 395 2.96 -27.57 -10.65
N SER A 396 3.10 -28.62 -11.46
CA SER A 396 3.02 -30.00 -11.01
C SER A 396 4.17 -30.36 -10.05
N ILE A 397 5.39 -29.92 -10.35
CA ILE A 397 6.54 -30.10 -9.44
C ILE A 397 6.33 -29.32 -8.13
N ALA A 398 5.92 -28.05 -8.23
CA ALA A 398 5.71 -27.19 -7.07
C ALA A 398 4.61 -27.72 -6.15
N SER A 399 3.46 -28.12 -6.70
CA SER A 399 2.37 -28.72 -5.93
C SER A 399 2.77 -30.03 -5.27
N SER A 400 3.53 -30.88 -5.96
CA SER A 400 4.07 -32.12 -5.39
C SER A 400 5.01 -31.88 -4.21
N ALA A 401 5.83 -30.83 -4.27
CA ALA A 401 6.71 -30.44 -3.16
C ALA A 401 5.90 -30.01 -1.92
N VAL A 402 4.81 -29.25 -2.10
CA VAL A 402 3.90 -28.85 -1.00
C VAL A 402 3.20 -30.07 -0.40
N ILE A 403 2.68 -30.99 -1.22
CA ILE A 403 2.04 -32.22 -0.73
C ILE A 403 3.02 -33.08 0.08
N SER A 404 4.27 -33.17 -0.41
CA SER A 404 5.32 -33.94 0.23
C SER A 404 5.72 -33.35 1.59
N SER A 405 5.82 -32.02 1.70
CA SER A 405 6.19 -31.35 2.96
C SER A 405 5.09 -31.47 4.02
N GLN A 406 3.83 -31.37 3.63
CA GLN A 406 2.69 -31.62 4.53
C GLN A 406 2.69 -33.07 5.05
N SER A 407 2.97 -34.03 4.17
CA SER A 407 3.03 -35.45 4.53
C SER A 407 4.21 -35.78 5.44
N PHE A 408 5.36 -35.10 5.27
CA PHE A 408 6.53 -35.28 6.13
C PHE A 408 6.30 -34.76 7.55
N LEU A 409 5.57 -33.64 7.69
CA LEU A 409 5.16 -33.13 9.00
C LEU A 409 4.23 -34.12 9.72
N LEU A 410 3.30 -34.72 8.96
CA LEU A 410 2.38 -35.75 9.46
C LEU A 410 3.12 -37.03 9.86
N PHE A 411 4.16 -37.44 9.12
CA PHE A 411 4.99 -38.60 9.46
C PHE A 411 5.83 -38.40 10.73
N ILE A 412 6.33 -37.19 10.98
CA ILE A 412 7.07 -36.87 12.21
C ILE A 412 6.12 -36.84 13.43
N LEU A 413 4.89 -36.35 13.26
CA LEU A 413 3.88 -36.31 14.31
C LEU A 413 3.25 -37.70 14.59
N CYS A 414 2.99 -38.52 13.57
CA CYS A 414 2.55 -39.91 13.77
C CYS A 414 3.69 -40.84 14.23
N GLY A 415 4.92 -40.60 13.78
CA GLY A 415 6.09 -41.40 14.17
C GLY A 415 6.48 -41.24 15.64
N SER A 416 6.05 -40.16 16.29
CA SER A 416 6.22 -39.94 17.73
C SER A 416 5.07 -40.53 18.57
N GLN A 417 3.96 -40.95 17.97
CA GLN A 417 2.90 -41.74 18.63
C GLN A 417 3.04 -43.25 18.42
N CYS A 418 3.92 -43.71 17.52
CA CYS A 418 4.17 -45.13 17.26
C CYS A 418 5.43 -45.69 17.95
N MET A 419 6.06 -44.91 18.84
CA MET A 419 7.12 -45.37 19.74
C MET A 419 6.68 -45.21 21.21
N GLU A 420 5.67 -45.98 21.61
CA GLU A 420 5.47 -46.47 22.98
C GLU A 420 5.00 -47.93 22.94
#